data_AF-A0A9P6NK73-F1
#
_entry.id   AF-A0A9P6NK73-F1
#
_cell.length_a   1.000
_cell.length_b   1.000
_cell.length_c   1.000
_cell.angle_alpha   90.00
_cell.angle_beta   90.00
_cell.angle_gamma   90.00
#
_symmetry.space_group_name_H-M   'P 1'
#
loop_
_entity.id
_entity.type
_entity.pdbx_description
1 polymer ?
#
loop_
_entity_poly.entity_id
_entity_poly.type
_entity_poly.pdbx_seq_one_letter_code
_entity_poly.pdbx_strand_id
1 'polypeptide(L)'
;MISTAIRQASHVHKPMIRFLGKRVHDSKPTQPGPHPLAPSDVKESFATFVDHQRHPTAALHNSAPAPSQSNGSKSTPRVLFYEDVSELPWSYHTPSEAEIELINGGGIMR
;
A
#
# COMPACT_ATOMS: atom_id res chain seq x y z
N MET A 1 -40.39 -18.52 12.78
CA MET A 1 -39.67 -19.66 13.37
C MET A 1 -38.21 -19.49 13.04
N ILE A 2 -37.35 -19.24 14.05
CA ILE A 2 -35.93 -18.95 13.83
C ILE A 2 -35.21 -20.28 13.66
N SER A 3 -34.67 -20.53 12.48
CA SER A 3 -34.03 -21.78 12.07
C SER A 3 -32.93 -22.20 13.05
N THR A 4 -33.02 -23.44 13.51
CA THR A 4 -32.12 -24.10 14.48
C THR A 4 -30.64 -24.07 14.08
N ALA A 5 -30.33 -23.95 12.78
CA ALA A 5 -28.97 -23.81 12.26
C ALA A 5 -28.24 -22.56 12.76
N ILE A 6 -28.93 -21.42 12.94
CA ILE A 6 -28.32 -20.16 13.40
C ILE A 6 -27.84 -20.29 14.86
N ARG A 7 -28.52 -21.09 15.68
CA ARG A 7 -28.18 -21.28 17.09
C ARG A 7 -26.93 -22.17 17.27
N GLN A 8 -26.72 -23.17 16.41
CA GLN A 8 -25.57 -24.09 16.52
C GLN A 8 -24.25 -23.47 16.02
N ALA A 9 -24.28 -22.59 15.01
CA ALA A 9 -23.09 -21.91 14.51
C ALA A 9 -22.40 -20.99 15.55
N SER A 10 -23.18 -20.46 16.51
CA SER A 10 -22.67 -19.58 17.58
C SER A 10 -21.83 -20.29 18.67
N HIS A 11 -21.91 -21.63 18.75
CA HIS A 11 -21.22 -22.42 19.78
C HIS A 11 -19.96 -23.12 19.26
N VAL A 12 -19.88 -23.40 17.95
CA VAL A 12 -18.75 -24.11 17.35
C VAL A 12 -17.59 -23.17 16.97
N HIS A 13 -17.89 -21.94 16.55
CA HIS A 13 -16.88 -20.98 16.09
C HIS A 13 -16.99 -19.66 16.84
N LYS A 14 -16.26 -19.54 17.96
CA LYS A 14 -16.06 -18.26 18.64
C LYS A 14 -15.00 -17.46 17.87
N PRO A 15 -15.32 -16.29 17.29
CA PRO A 15 -14.32 -15.48 16.61
C PRO A 15 -13.27 -15.01 17.63
N MET A 16 -12.00 -15.31 17.36
CA MET A 16 -10.88 -14.89 18.22
C MET A 16 -10.67 -13.37 18.16
N ILE A 17 -11.07 -12.73 17.06
CA ILE A 17 -10.96 -11.29 16.86
C ILE A 17 -12.25 -10.62 17.37
N ARG A 18 -12.12 -9.79 18.40
CA ARG A 18 -13.20 -8.96 18.92
C ARG A 18 -12.95 -7.52 18.47
N PHE A 19 -13.87 -6.96 17.70
CA PHE A 19 -13.82 -5.56 17.30
C PHE A 19 -14.19 -4.70 18.51
N LEU A 20 -13.19 -4.12 19.19
CA LEU A 20 -13.34 -3.26 20.37
C LEU A 20 -13.85 -1.84 20.05
N GLY A 21 -14.35 -1.59 18.83
CA GLY A 21 -14.71 -0.26 18.34
C GLY A 21 -13.49 0.59 17.92
N LYS A 22 -13.74 1.88 17.63
CA LYS A 22 -12.68 2.85 17.29
C LYS A 22 -11.81 3.06 18.53
N ARG A 23 -10.51 2.76 18.43
CA ARG A 23 -9.55 3.16 19.48
C ARG A 23 -9.45 4.68 19.47
N VAL A 24 -9.85 5.33 20.56
CA VAL A 24 -9.59 6.75 20.80
C VAL A 24 -8.20 6.84 21.40
N HIS A 25 -7.27 7.45 20.67
CA HIS A 25 -5.96 7.78 21.21
C HIS A 25 -6.08 9.16 21.88
N ASP A 26 -5.84 9.23 23.19
CA ASP A 26 -5.87 10.50 23.95
C ASP A 26 -4.73 11.46 23.59
N SER A 27 -3.81 11.04 22.72
CA SER A 27 -2.70 11.87 22.25
C SER A 27 -3.20 12.91 21.24
N LYS A 28 -2.82 14.18 21.47
CA LYS A 28 -3.00 15.23 20.47
C LYS A 28 -2.29 14.82 19.17
N PRO A 29 -2.96 14.86 18.01
CA PRO A 29 -2.31 14.57 16.73
C PRO A 29 -1.16 15.55 16.51
N THR A 30 0.00 15.02 16.13
CA THR A 30 1.16 15.82 15.72
C THR A 30 0.76 16.72 14.55
N GLN A 31 1.13 18.00 14.61
CA GLN A 31 0.87 18.89 13.48
C GLN A 31 1.64 18.41 12.25
N PRO A 32 1.02 18.45 11.05
CA PRO A 32 1.73 18.14 9.82
C PRO A 32 2.82 19.20 9.60
N GLY A 33 4.07 18.74 9.54
CA GLY A 33 5.25 19.59 9.38
C GLY A 33 6.41 18.79 8.80
N PRO A 34 7.47 19.46 8.30
CA PRO A 34 8.65 18.77 7.82
C PRO A 34 9.33 18.03 8.98
N HIS A 35 9.93 16.87 8.68
CA HIS A 35 10.63 16.09 9.69
C HIS A 35 11.80 16.91 10.29
N PRO A 36 12.05 16.84 11.61
CA PRO A 36 13.11 17.64 12.24
C PRO A 36 14.50 17.36 11.66
N LEU A 37 14.74 16.12 11.23
CA LEU A 37 15.99 15.70 10.56
C LEU A 37 15.94 15.76 9.02
N ALA A 38 14.93 16.42 8.44
CA ALA A 38 14.90 16.62 6.99
C ALA A 38 16.06 17.56 6.55
N PRO A 39 16.64 17.33 5.36
CA PRO A 39 17.54 18.29 4.72
C PRO A 39 16.91 19.69 4.62
N SER A 40 17.74 20.74 4.61
CA SER A 40 17.31 22.16 4.51
C SER A 40 16.33 22.38 3.37
N ASP A 41 16.65 21.83 2.20
CA ASP A 41 15.93 22.07 0.95
C ASP A 41 14.49 21.52 1.01
N VAL A 42 14.31 20.41 1.73
CA VAL A 42 13.00 19.78 1.94
C VAL A 42 12.18 20.55 2.99
N LYS A 43 12.82 21.16 3.98
CA LYS A 43 12.13 22.00 4.97
C LYS A 43 11.56 23.27 4.33
N GLU A 44 12.32 23.88 3.41
CA GLU A 44 11.91 25.11 2.70
C GLU A 44 10.78 24.85 1.71
N SER A 45 10.81 23.72 1.00
CA SER A 45 9.79 23.33 0.01
C SER A 45 8.55 22.65 0.61
N PHE A 46 8.52 22.37 1.92
CA PHE A 46 7.39 21.66 2.53
C PHE A 46 6.07 22.43 2.43
N ALA A 47 6.11 23.75 2.57
CA ALA A 47 4.90 24.59 2.49
C ALA A 47 4.24 24.49 1.11
N THR A 48 5.04 24.59 0.04
CA THR A 48 4.53 24.51 -1.34
C THR A 48 3.98 23.12 -1.67
N PHE A 49 4.59 22.05 -1.13
CA PHE A 49 4.06 20.70 -1.24
C PHE A 49 2.67 20.56 -0.59
N VAL A 50 2.48 21.10 0.61
CA VAL A 50 1.19 21.04 1.32
C VAL A 50 0.12 21.83 0.55
N ASP A 51 0.48 22.97 -0.03
CA ASP A 51 -0.44 23.77 -0.83
C ASP A 51 -0.88 23.05 -2.12
N HIS A 52 0.05 22.38 -2.81
CA HIS A 52 -0.27 21.52 -3.96
C HIS A 52 -1.18 20.35 -3.59
N GLN A 53 -1.02 19.77 -2.39
CA GLN A 53 -1.87 18.68 -1.93
C GLN A 53 -3.30 19.14 -1.62
N ARG A 54 -3.46 20.36 -1.08
CA ARG A 54 -4.78 20.95 -0.76
C ARG A 54 -5.53 21.46 -1.97
N HIS A 55 -4.78 22.00 -2.93
CA HIS A 55 -5.29 22.52 -4.18
C HIS A 55 -4.64 21.76 -5.33
N PRO A 56 -5.07 20.50 -5.60
CA PRO A 56 -4.62 19.79 -6.77
C PRO A 56 -5.14 20.54 -7.99
N THR A 57 -4.32 21.43 -8.54
CA THR A 57 -4.56 21.96 -9.86
C THR A 57 -4.42 20.77 -10.80
N ALA A 58 -5.46 20.49 -11.58
CA ALA A 58 -5.40 19.52 -12.67
C ALA A 58 -4.48 20.09 -13.77
N ALA A 59 -3.19 20.25 -13.46
CA ALA A 59 -2.18 20.46 -14.46
C ALA A 59 -2.06 19.14 -15.21
N LEU A 60 -2.75 19.08 -16.34
CA LEU A 60 -2.55 18.10 -17.40
C LEU A 60 -1.06 17.76 -17.47
N HIS A 61 -0.78 16.49 -17.24
CA HIS A 61 0.46 15.81 -17.49
C HIS A 61 1.09 16.31 -18.80
N ASN A 62 2.02 17.26 -18.66
CA ASN A 62 3.03 17.59 -19.65
C ASN A 62 4.22 18.26 -18.95
N SER A 63 4.65 17.68 -17.83
CA SER A 63 5.93 18.01 -17.21
C SER A 63 6.96 17.01 -17.72
N ALA A 64 7.61 17.38 -18.82
CA ALA A 64 8.95 16.87 -19.12
C ALA A 64 9.81 17.05 -17.85
N PRO A 65 10.63 16.05 -17.47
CA PRO A 65 11.47 16.18 -16.29
C PRO A 65 12.51 17.27 -16.55
N ALA A 66 12.53 18.29 -15.69
CA ALA A 66 13.62 19.25 -15.66
C ALA A 66 14.94 18.50 -15.40
N PRO A 67 16.04 18.79 -16.11
CA PRO A 67 17.29 18.08 -15.92
C PRO A 67 17.90 18.49 -14.57
N SER A 68 17.77 17.62 -13.57
CA SER A 68 18.60 17.70 -12.38
C SER A 68 20.03 17.36 -12.78
N GLN A 69 20.90 18.37 -12.84
CA GLN A 69 22.34 18.16 -12.87
C GLN A 69 22.79 17.56 -11.53
N SER A 70 22.75 16.24 -11.43
CA SER A 70 23.51 15.49 -10.44
C SER A 70 24.72 14.90 -11.14
N ASN A 71 25.90 15.47 -10.86
CA ASN A 71 27.17 14.86 -11.23
C ASN A 71 27.25 13.46 -10.61
N GLY A 72 27.30 12.45 -11.48
CA GLY A 72 27.92 11.16 -11.22
C GLY A 72 27.34 10.29 -10.10
N SER A 73 26.29 9.53 -10.40
CA SER A 73 26.21 8.11 -10.02
C SER A 73 25.12 7.43 -10.83
N LYS A 74 25.43 6.23 -11.33
CA LYS A 74 24.64 5.42 -12.25
C LYS A 74 23.17 5.36 -11.80
N SER A 75 22.25 5.74 -12.69
CA SER A 75 20.81 5.62 -12.47
C SER A 75 20.45 4.15 -12.26
N THR A 76 20.36 3.74 -11.00
CA THR A 76 19.66 2.51 -10.66
C THR A 76 18.17 2.80 -10.85
N PRO A 77 17.45 2.03 -11.68
CA PRO A 77 16.01 2.20 -11.76
C PRO A 77 15.42 1.92 -10.38
N ARG A 78 14.58 2.84 -9.89
CA ARG A 78 13.92 2.74 -8.58
C ARG A 78 12.99 1.50 -8.47
N VAL A 79 12.60 0.95 -9.61
CA VAL A 79 11.77 -0.25 -9.74
C VAL A 79 12.46 -1.18 -10.74
N LEU A 80 12.76 -2.39 -10.30
CA LEU A 80 13.29 -3.45 -11.16
C LEU A 80 12.10 -4.12 -11.84
N PHE A 81 12.02 -3.96 -13.16
CA PHE A 81 11.09 -4.69 -14.00
C PHE A 81 11.82 -5.89 -14.57
N TYR A 82 11.17 -7.04 -14.51
CA TYR A 82 11.65 -8.31 -15.05
C TYR A 82 10.64 -8.77 -16.09
N GLU A 83 11.12 -9.10 -17.27
CA GLU A 83 10.25 -9.59 -18.36
C GLU A 83 9.95 -11.08 -18.16
N ASP A 84 10.88 -11.81 -17.54
CA ASP A 84 10.74 -13.23 -17.25
C ASP A 84 10.94 -13.54 -15.76
N VAL A 85 10.21 -14.55 -15.29
CA VAL A 85 10.26 -15.07 -13.92
C VAL A 85 11.64 -15.64 -13.61
N SER A 86 12.35 -16.15 -14.62
CA SER A 86 13.72 -16.68 -14.46
C SER A 86 14.74 -15.62 -14.08
N GLU A 87 14.45 -14.34 -14.33
CA GLU A 87 15.34 -13.21 -14.03
C GLU A 87 15.19 -12.71 -12.58
N LEU A 88 14.19 -13.22 -11.85
CA LEU A 88 13.95 -12.82 -10.47
C LEU A 88 15.10 -13.28 -9.57
N PRO A 89 15.57 -12.41 -8.65
CA PRO A 89 16.64 -12.76 -7.72
C PRO A 89 16.20 -13.75 -6.64
N TRP A 90 14.90 -14.09 -6.58
CA TRP A 90 14.33 -15.07 -5.68
C TRP A 90 13.69 -16.22 -6.46
N SER A 91 13.66 -17.41 -5.86
CA SER A 91 12.96 -18.55 -6.45
C SER A 91 11.45 -18.34 -6.39
N TYR A 92 10.87 -18.01 -7.53
CA TYR A 92 9.42 -17.92 -7.70
C TYR A 92 8.88 -19.28 -8.14
N HIS A 93 7.89 -19.81 -7.41
CA HIS A 93 7.16 -20.99 -7.83
C HIS A 93 5.94 -20.55 -8.64
N THR A 94 5.91 -20.93 -9.92
CA THR A 94 4.73 -20.70 -10.76
C THR A 94 3.57 -21.58 -10.27
N PRO A 95 2.45 -21.00 -9.85
CA PRO A 95 1.29 -21.77 -9.40
C PRO A 95 0.82 -22.74 -10.49
N SER A 96 0.37 -23.92 -10.08
CA SER A 96 -0.22 -24.88 -11.03
C SER A 96 -1.60 -24.41 -11.49
N GLU A 97 -2.09 -24.88 -12.65
CA GLU A 97 -3.42 -24.48 -13.16
C GLU A 97 -4.54 -24.76 -12.14
N ALA A 98 -4.48 -25.91 -11.47
CA ALA A 98 -5.45 -26.26 -10.42
C ALA A 98 -5.39 -25.29 -9.22
N GLU A 99 -4.21 -24.77 -8.89
CA GLU A 99 -4.04 -23.77 -7.84
C GLU A 99 -4.59 -22.41 -8.27
N ILE A 100 -4.37 -22.03 -9.53
CA ILE A 100 -4.93 -20.80 -10.13
C ILE A 100 -6.46 -20.89 -10.13
N GLU A 101 -7.04 -22.01 -10.54
CA GLU A 101 -8.49 -22.25 -10.50
C GLU A 101 -9.04 -22.21 -9.07
N LEU A 102 -8.32 -22.77 -8.10
CA LEU A 102 -8.72 -22.73 -6.69
C LEU A 102 -8.71 -21.31 -6.13
N ILE A 103 -7.69 -20.51 -6.45
CA ILE A 103 -7.59 -19.10 -6.04
C ILE A 103 -8.71 -18.28 -6.69
N ASN A 104 -8.90 -18.42 -8.01
CA ASN A 104 -9.92 -17.69 -8.76
C ASN A 104 -11.34 -18.12 -8.37
N GLY A 105 -11.52 -19.41 -8.05
CA GLY A 105 -12.77 -20.01 -7.58
C GLY A 105 -13.08 -19.75 -6.11
N GLY A 106 -12.23 -19.00 -5.39
CA GLY A 106 -12.44 -18.66 -3.98
C GLY A 106 -12.40 -19.86 -3.03
N GLY A 107 -11.68 -20.93 -3.39
CA GLY A 107 -11.52 -22.12 -2.54
C GLY A 107 -12.72 -23.08 -2.53
N ILE A 108 -13.74 -22.88 -3.37
CA ILE A 108 -14.91 -23.76 -3.43
C ILE A 108 -14.61 -24.90 -4.41
N MET A 109 -14.07 -26.01 -3.90
CA MET A 109 -14.05 -27.29 -4.62
C MET A 109 -15.49 -27.79 -4.74
N ARG A 110 -16.00 -27.94 -5.97
CA ARG A 110 -17.30 -28.57 -6.25
C ARG A 110 -17.16 -30.07 -6.49
#